data_AF-A0A1G6GP73-F1
#
_entry.id   AF-A0A1G6GP73-F1
#
_cell.length_a   1.000
_cell.length_b   1.000
_cell.length_c   1.000
_cell.angle_alpha   90.00
_cell.angle_beta   90.00
_cell.angle_gamma   90.00
#
_symmetry.space_group_name_H-M   'P 1'
#
loop_
_entity.id
_entity.type
_entity.pdbx_description
1 polymer ?
#
loop_
_entity_poly.entity_id
_entity_poly.type
_entity_poly.pdbx_seq_one_letter_code
_entity_poly.pdbx_strand_id
1 'polypeptide(L)'
;MENQKHNEEIDLLDLFNRMGKSIQKGINWGINLIYQFFLLLIRKSLWILTFTCIGVSIGLLLFFNTNRFYTSNMVAKCNSTENNIVVDAINQLNDLCINNNFEMLARYLETSPRQAAQIKLIKAYYGIDINRDSIADYIDYLETYNAKDTSQRIVRNMVFVKVEVFNEDVFSDLRDGLQKYIWKNPYIAKNNEVRKEQTAIMISSMDRELKNLDSLQKSYRNNLMQKSGNGQMVLLNEKEIKLIYPDIIKLVSQKQKLEKSLIVDPDPLTIIQDFTPLSKAVNPWTKYVKSWGLSFALLGFILSLLWQYKRTIITLIGQKQY
;
A
#
# COMPACT_ATOMS: atom_id res chain seq x y z
N MET A 1 59.98 2.63 50.60
CA MET A 1 59.27 2.01 51.73
C MET A 1 58.07 2.91 52.00
N GLU A 2 56.82 2.49 52.03
CA GLU A 2 56.25 1.17 51.92
C GLU A 2 54.78 1.33 51.50
N ASN A 3 54.42 0.54 50.50
CA ASN A 3 53.12 0.17 50.00
C ASN A 3 52.02 0.08 51.11
N GLN A 4 50.99 0.92 51.05
CA GLN A 4 49.66 0.56 51.59
C GLN A 4 48.58 0.89 50.55
N LYS A 5 48.59 0.09 49.47
CA LYS A 5 47.34 -0.28 48.79
C LYS A 5 46.48 -1.02 49.82
N HIS A 6 45.62 -0.29 50.50
CA HIS A 6 44.51 -0.91 51.22
C HIS A 6 43.61 -1.51 50.14
N ASN A 7 43.65 -2.85 50.03
CA ASN A 7 42.59 -3.61 49.42
C ASN A 7 41.35 -3.37 50.27
N GLU A 8 40.62 -2.29 49.97
CA GLU A 8 39.20 -2.23 50.24
C GLU A 8 38.59 -3.35 49.41
N GLU A 9 38.47 -4.52 50.02
CA GLU A 9 37.48 -5.49 49.59
C GLU A 9 36.15 -4.74 49.59
N ILE A 10 35.73 -4.32 48.39
CA ILE A 10 34.41 -3.73 48.20
C ILE A 10 33.45 -4.85 48.60
N ASP A 11 32.97 -4.76 49.84
CA ASP A 11 32.01 -5.70 50.37
C ASP A 11 30.77 -5.57 49.51
N LEU A 12 30.61 -6.53 48.59
CA LEU A 12 29.54 -6.56 47.61
C LEU A 12 28.17 -6.50 48.31
N LEU A 13 28.12 -6.94 49.56
CA LEU A 13 26.95 -6.91 50.42
C LEU A 13 26.61 -5.48 50.90
N ASP A 14 27.60 -4.64 51.22
CA ASP A 14 27.37 -3.22 51.54
C ASP A 14 26.95 -2.43 50.28
N LEU A 15 27.59 -2.71 49.14
CA LEU A 15 27.23 -2.07 47.87
C LEU A 15 25.80 -2.45 47.43
N PHE A 16 25.41 -3.72 47.61
CA PHE A 16 24.05 -4.20 47.34
C PHE A 16 23.02 -3.58 48.30
N ASN A 17 23.36 -3.43 49.59
CA ASN A 17 22.49 -2.75 50.56
C ASN A 17 22.31 -1.25 50.27
N ARG A 18 23.36 -0.55 49.83
CA ARG A 18 23.27 0.87 49.41
C ARG A 18 22.47 1.03 48.12
N MET A 19 22.63 0.12 47.16
CA MET A 19 21.85 0.09 45.93
C MET A 19 20.38 -0.23 46.21
N GLY A 20 20.09 -1.22 47.06
CA GLY A 20 18.74 -1.59 47.49
C GLY A 20 18.01 -0.45 48.19
N LYS A 21 18.69 0.29 49.09
CA LYS A 21 18.12 1.50 49.72
C LYS A 21 17.84 2.61 48.71
N SER A 22 18.67 2.75 47.68
CA SER A 22 18.48 3.74 46.60
C SER A 22 17.30 3.35 45.69
N ILE A 23 17.18 2.07 45.35
CA ILE A 23 16.04 1.51 44.61
C ILE A 23 14.75 1.67 45.41
N GLN A 24 14.74 1.36 46.70
CA GLN A 24 13.57 1.52 47.56
C GLN A 24 13.14 2.99 47.67
N LYS A 25 14.09 3.92 47.77
CA LYS A 25 13.81 5.37 47.71
C LYS A 25 13.24 5.78 46.35
N GLY A 26 13.77 5.25 45.26
CA GLY A 26 13.26 5.48 43.91
C GLY A 26 11.84 4.96 43.72
N ILE A 27 11.53 3.76 44.21
CA ILE A 27 10.19 3.17 44.19
C ILE A 27 9.21 4.00 45.02
N ASN A 28 9.59 4.37 46.26
CA ASN A 28 8.74 5.19 47.12
C ASN A 28 8.48 6.59 46.52
N TRP A 29 9.49 7.18 45.88
CA TRP A 29 9.33 8.42 45.14
C TRP A 29 8.37 8.27 43.95
N GLY A 30 8.49 7.17 43.18
CA GLY A 30 7.57 6.86 42.08
C GLY A 30 6.13 6.64 42.53
N ILE A 31 5.92 5.89 43.62
CA ILE A 31 4.59 5.69 44.22
C ILE A 31 4.00 7.03 44.69
N ASN A 32 4.80 7.88 45.33
CA ASN A 32 4.35 9.20 45.78
C ASN A 32 4.00 10.11 44.60
N LEU A 33 4.76 10.06 43.49
CA LEU A 33 4.40 10.78 42.26
C LEU A 33 3.06 10.32 41.68
N ILE A 34 2.83 9.01 41.63
CA ILE A 34 1.56 8.44 41.16
C ILE A 34 0.42 8.89 42.08
N TYR A 35 0.61 8.84 43.40
CA TYR A 35 -0.37 9.30 44.37
C TYR A 35 -0.70 10.79 44.20
N GLN A 36 0.32 11.65 44.05
CA GLN A 36 0.12 13.08 43.80
C GLN A 36 -0.56 13.35 42.45
N PHE A 37 -0.25 12.56 41.42
CA PHE A 37 -0.90 12.63 40.13
C PHE A 37 -2.40 12.32 40.22
N PHE A 38 -2.78 11.23 40.91
CA PHE A 38 -4.20 10.88 41.12
C PHE A 38 -4.93 11.91 41.99
N LEU A 39 -4.31 12.41 43.06
CA LEU A 39 -4.89 13.49 43.86
C LEU A 39 -5.12 14.77 43.04
N LEU A 40 -4.19 15.10 42.13
CA LEU A 40 -4.33 16.26 41.26
C LEU A 40 -5.48 16.06 40.28
N LEU A 41 -5.60 14.87 39.67
CA LEU A 41 -6.73 14.52 38.81
C LEU A 41 -8.07 14.68 39.53
N ILE A 42 -8.18 14.22 40.77
CA ILE A 42 -9.42 14.33 41.55
C ILE A 42 -9.70 15.79 41.92
N ARG A 43 -8.71 16.51 42.46
CA ARG A 43 -8.86 17.89 42.93
C ARG A 43 -9.14 18.88 41.81
N LYS A 44 -8.64 18.61 40.61
CA LYS A 44 -8.80 19.45 39.41
C LYS A 44 -9.72 18.83 38.37
N SER A 45 -10.47 17.79 38.75
CA SER A 45 -11.40 17.06 37.88
C SER A 45 -12.41 18.00 37.22
N LEU A 46 -13.01 18.93 37.98
CA LEU A 46 -13.95 19.91 37.44
C LEU A 46 -13.31 20.81 36.36
N TRP A 47 -12.05 21.24 36.56
CA TRP A 47 -11.32 22.03 35.58
C TRP A 47 -11.06 21.22 34.30
N ILE A 48 -10.54 20.01 34.44
CA ILE A 48 -10.26 19.12 33.32
C ILE A 48 -11.57 18.78 32.57
N LEU A 49 -12.67 18.59 33.30
CA LEU A 49 -13.99 18.31 32.74
C LEU A 49 -14.48 19.49 31.87
N THR A 50 -14.35 20.73 32.34
CA THR A 50 -14.76 21.90 31.55
C THR A 50 -14.00 22.01 30.22
N PHE A 51 -12.68 21.82 30.25
CA PHE A 51 -11.87 21.80 29.03
C PHE A 51 -12.23 20.63 28.12
N THR A 52 -12.51 19.46 28.68
CA THR A 52 -12.96 18.28 27.93
C THR A 52 -14.31 18.57 27.26
N CYS A 53 -15.28 19.16 27.96
CA CYS A 53 -16.56 19.56 27.38
C CYS A 53 -16.40 20.57 26.24
N ILE A 54 -15.50 21.54 26.38
CA ILE A 54 -15.17 22.50 25.30
C ILE A 54 -14.59 21.76 24.10
N GLY A 55 -13.63 20.85 24.32
CA GLY A 55 -13.02 20.04 23.26
C GLY A 55 -14.03 19.14 22.54
N VAL A 56 -14.95 18.51 23.28
CA VAL A 56 -16.05 17.73 22.70
C VAL A 56 -16.97 18.61 21.86
N SER A 57 -17.32 19.80 22.35
CA SER A 57 -18.19 20.75 21.64
C SER A 57 -17.54 21.22 20.33
N ILE A 58 -16.26 21.58 20.38
CA ILE A 58 -15.46 21.94 19.19
C ILE A 58 -15.38 20.75 18.22
N GLY A 59 -15.13 19.54 18.73
CA GLY A 59 -15.07 18.32 17.93
C GLY A 59 -16.39 18.02 17.20
N LEU A 60 -17.53 18.25 17.85
CA LEU A 60 -18.86 18.11 17.24
C LEU A 60 -19.12 19.20 16.18
N LEU A 61 -18.79 20.46 16.47
CA LEU A 61 -18.91 21.55 15.48
C LEU A 61 -18.09 21.26 14.22
N LEU A 62 -16.84 20.81 14.39
CA LEU A 62 -15.99 20.43 13.26
C LEU A 62 -16.55 19.23 12.50
N PHE A 63 -17.14 18.26 13.19
CA PHE A 63 -17.80 17.12 12.55
C PHE A 63 -18.99 17.56 11.68
N PHE A 64 -19.84 18.46 12.16
CA PHE A 64 -20.97 18.98 11.37
C PHE A 64 -20.53 19.84 10.17
N ASN A 65 -19.38 20.51 10.27
CA ASN A 65 -18.82 21.29 9.18
C ASN A 65 -18.06 20.44 8.16
N THR A 66 -17.73 19.18 8.48
CA THR A 66 -16.96 18.30 7.58
C THR A 66 -17.89 17.37 6.82
N ASN A 67 -17.88 17.45 5.49
CA ASN A 67 -18.65 16.55 4.64
C ASN A 67 -18.23 15.09 4.85
N ARG A 68 -19.22 14.18 4.87
CA ARG A 68 -18.97 12.73 4.92
C ARG A 68 -18.39 12.26 3.62
N PHE A 69 -17.39 11.39 3.69
CA PHE A 69 -16.79 10.79 2.51
C PHE A 69 -16.60 9.29 2.69
N TYR A 70 -16.60 8.61 1.55
CA TYR A 70 -16.55 7.17 1.40
C TYR A 70 -15.26 6.83 0.66
N THR A 71 -14.63 5.74 1.07
CA THR A 71 -13.41 5.25 0.44
C THR A 71 -13.71 3.94 -0.25
N SER A 72 -13.17 3.78 -1.46
CA SER A 72 -13.17 2.49 -2.15
C SER A 72 -11.81 2.23 -2.78
N ASN A 73 -11.51 0.95 -2.98
CA ASN A 73 -10.29 0.48 -3.61
C ASN A 73 -10.65 -0.31 -4.87
N MET A 74 -9.86 -0.12 -5.92
CA MET A 74 -9.89 -0.88 -7.17
C MET A 74 -8.51 -1.49 -7.40
N VAL A 75 -8.48 -2.71 -7.93
CA VAL A 75 -7.25 -3.39 -8.35
C VAL A 75 -7.29 -3.59 -9.84
N ALA A 76 -6.28 -3.09 -10.53
CA ALA A 76 -6.16 -3.19 -11.97
C ALA A 76 -4.82 -3.79 -12.37
N LYS A 77 -4.84 -4.59 -13.43
CA LYS A 77 -3.67 -5.21 -14.04
C LYS A 77 -3.24 -4.40 -15.26
N CYS A 78 -1.97 -4.01 -15.32
CA CYS A 78 -1.37 -3.39 -16.48
C CYS A 78 -0.90 -4.48 -17.45
N ASN A 79 -1.43 -4.46 -18.67
CA ASN A 79 -1.14 -5.49 -19.67
C ASN A 79 -0.08 -5.05 -20.68
N SER A 80 0.01 -3.75 -20.96
CA SER A 80 0.85 -3.19 -22.02
C SER A 80 2.01 -2.33 -21.53
N THR A 81 1.96 -1.85 -20.30
CA THR A 81 2.91 -0.87 -19.76
C THR A 81 3.30 -1.21 -18.34
N GLU A 82 4.45 -0.70 -17.93
CA GLU A 82 4.87 -0.76 -16.53
C GLU A 82 3.88 -0.01 -15.63
N ASN A 83 3.75 -0.47 -14.39
CA ASN A 83 2.81 0.09 -13.42
C ASN A 83 3.16 1.53 -12.98
N ASN A 84 4.44 1.91 -12.96
CA ASN A 84 4.91 3.26 -12.66
C ASN A 84 4.22 4.33 -13.52
N ILE A 85 4.16 4.13 -14.84
CA ILE A 85 3.55 5.08 -15.78
C ILE A 85 2.06 5.25 -15.50
N VAL A 86 1.37 4.15 -15.15
CA VAL A 86 -0.06 4.18 -14.83
C VAL A 86 -0.29 4.83 -13.46
N VAL A 87 0.54 4.54 -12.47
CA VAL A 87 0.49 5.16 -11.13
C VAL A 87 0.69 6.67 -11.24
N ASP A 88 1.72 7.10 -11.98
CA ASP A 88 2.02 8.52 -12.19
C ASP A 88 0.87 9.22 -12.92
N ALA A 89 0.30 8.60 -13.96
CA ALA A 89 -0.84 9.16 -14.68
C ALA A 89 -2.07 9.34 -13.77
N ILE A 90 -2.39 8.36 -12.93
CA ILE A 90 -3.51 8.48 -11.98
C ILE A 90 -3.22 9.53 -10.90
N ASN A 91 -1.98 9.60 -10.41
CA ASN A 91 -1.60 10.57 -9.40
C ASN A 91 -1.64 12.01 -9.91
N GLN A 92 -1.46 12.26 -11.21
CA GLN A 92 -1.71 13.58 -11.81
C GLN A 92 -3.18 14.01 -11.69
N LEU A 93 -4.13 13.07 -11.70
CA LEU A 93 -5.55 13.39 -11.45
C LEU A 93 -5.78 13.79 -9.98
N ASN A 94 -4.99 13.23 -9.06
CA ASN A 94 -5.02 13.62 -7.65
C ASN A 94 -4.66 15.09 -7.46
N ASP A 95 -3.67 15.57 -8.20
CA ASP A 95 -3.22 16.97 -8.13
C ASP A 95 -4.35 17.93 -8.54
N LEU A 96 -5.20 17.53 -9.49
CA LEU A 96 -6.39 18.30 -9.87
C LEU A 96 -7.45 18.32 -8.76
N CYS A 97 -7.61 17.21 -8.03
CA CYS A 97 -8.50 17.13 -6.87
C CYS A 97 -8.01 18.06 -5.75
N ILE A 98 -6.72 18.02 -5.43
CA ILE A 98 -6.11 18.85 -4.37
C ILE A 98 -6.20 20.34 -4.71
N ASN A 99 -6.00 20.70 -5.97
CA ASN A 99 -6.08 22.09 -6.45
C ASN A 99 -7.52 22.56 -6.72
N ASN A 100 -8.55 21.74 -6.43
CA ASN A 100 -9.96 22.03 -6.72
C ASN A 100 -10.26 22.38 -8.19
N ASN A 101 -9.46 21.87 -9.13
CA ASN A 101 -9.66 22.11 -10.57
C ASN A 101 -10.63 21.06 -11.16
N PHE A 102 -11.88 21.13 -10.72
CA PHE A 102 -12.91 20.16 -11.11
C PHE A 102 -13.30 20.24 -12.59
N GLU A 103 -13.14 21.40 -13.23
CA GLU A 103 -13.39 21.53 -14.67
C GLU A 103 -12.41 20.70 -15.49
N MET A 104 -11.12 20.75 -15.15
CA MET A 104 -10.12 19.97 -15.87
C MET A 104 -10.22 18.48 -15.54
N LEU A 105 -10.49 18.15 -14.28
CA LEU A 105 -10.73 16.77 -13.84
C LEU A 105 -11.92 16.16 -14.61
N ALA A 106 -13.01 16.91 -14.74
CA ALA A 106 -14.19 16.51 -15.51
C ALA A 106 -13.86 16.23 -16.98
N ARG A 107 -13.03 17.06 -17.62
CA ARG A 107 -12.59 16.86 -19.01
C ARG A 107 -11.75 15.59 -19.17
N TYR A 108 -10.86 15.30 -18.23
CA TYR A 108 -10.00 14.11 -18.30
C TYR A 108 -10.77 12.81 -18.04
N LEU A 109 -11.71 12.82 -17.10
CA LEU A 109 -12.55 11.68 -16.76
C LEU A 109 -13.81 11.57 -17.64
N GLU A 110 -14.02 12.50 -18.58
CA GLU A 110 -15.23 12.59 -19.41
C GLU A 110 -16.54 12.60 -18.61
N THR A 111 -16.55 13.32 -17.50
CA THR A 111 -17.69 13.43 -16.58
C THR A 111 -18.15 14.89 -16.44
N SER A 112 -19.25 15.14 -15.72
CA SER A 112 -19.68 16.52 -15.45
C SER A 112 -18.82 17.17 -14.34
N PRO A 113 -18.61 18.50 -14.36
CA PRO A 113 -17.93 19.21 -13.27
C PRO A 113 -18.58 18.98 -11.90
N ARG A 114 -19.91 18.76 -11.88
CA ARG A 114 -20.66 18.45 -10.64
C ARG A 114 -20.30 17.08 -10.08
N GLN A 115 -20.18 16.06 -10.93
CA GLN A 115 -19.70 14.73 -10.53
C GLN A 115 -18.23 14.77 -10.12
N ALA A 116 -17.39 15.49 -10.87
CA ALA A 116 -15.98 15.66 -10.53
C ALA A 116 -15.77 16.31 -9.16
N ALA A 117 -16.62 17.28 -8.79
CA ALA A 117 -16.60 17.91 -7.45
C ALA A 117 -17.01 16.95 -6.31
N GLN A 118 -17.67 15.83 -6.61
CA GLN A 118 -17.94 14.78 -5.63
C GLN A 118 -16.70 13.93 -5.32
N ILE A 119 -15.64 14.05 -6.12
CA ILE A 119 -14.41 13.29 -5.93
C ILE A 119 -13.47 14.12 -5.06
N LYS A 120 -13.13 13.57 -3.90
CA LYS A 120 -12.23 14.19 -2.93
C LYS A 120 -10.77 13.82 -3.20
N LEU A 121 -10.50 12.56 -3.54
CA LEU A 121 -9.15 12.04 -3.73
C LEU A 121 -9.17 10.87 -4.73
N ILE A 122 -8.16 10.82 -5.60
CA ILE A 122 -7.89 9.69 -6.48
C ILE A 122 -6.40 9.43 -6.38
N LYS A 123 -5.97 8.30 -5.83
CA LYS A 123 -4.54 8.01 -5.67
C LYS A 123 -4.22 6.57 -6.01
N ALA A 124 -3.15 6.36 -6.77
CA ALA A 124 -2.64 5.05 -7.12
C ALA A 124 -1.41 4.70 -6.29
N TYR A 125 -1.33 3.41 -5.93
CA TYR A 125 -0.32 2.86 -5.05
C TYR A 125 0.29 1.58 -5.62
N TYR A 126 1.49 1.28 -5.15
CA TYR A 126 2.22 0.06 -5.47
C TYR A 126 1.85 -1.07 -4.50
N GLY A 127 1.74 -2.28 -5.03
CA GLY A 127 1.75 -3.50 -4.23
C GLY A 127 3.19 -3.93 -3.97
N ILE A 128 3.48 -4.31 -2.73
CA ILE A 128 4.79 -4.79 -2.30
C ILE A 128 4.74 -6.30 -2.12
N ASP A 129 5.72 -6.95 -2.75
CA ASP A 129 6.00 -8.37 -2.69
C ASP A 129 7.30 -8.58 -1.89
N ILE A 130 7.18 -9.16 -0.72
CA ILE A 130 8.28 -9.54 0.17
C ILE A 130 8.79 -10.95 -0.20
N ASN A 131 7.87 -11.85 -0.57
CA ASN A 131 8.15 -13.27 -0.81
C ASN A 131 8.76 -13.58 -2.18
N ARG A 132 8.79 -12.60 -3.08
CA ARG A 132 9.30 -12.67 -4.46
C ARG A 132 8.54 -13.66 -5.34
N ASP A 133 7.26 -13.86 -5.07
CA ASP A 133 6.38 -14.74 -5.84
C ASP A 133 5.53 -13.98 -6.88
N SER A 134 5.75 -12.67 -7.02
CA SER A 134 4.99 -11.74 -7.87
C SER A 134 3.54 -11.53 -7.42
N ILE A 135 3.23 -11.79 -6.15
CA ILE A 135 1.94 -11.52 -5.53
C ILE A 135 2.13 -10.39 -4.50
N ALA A 136 1.15 -9.48 -4.42
CA ALA A 136 1.21 -8.39 -3.45
C ALA A 136 0.89 -8.90 -2.04
N ASP A 137 1.85 -8.81 -1.12
CA ASP A 137 1.66 -9.12 0.31
C ASP A 137 0.92 -7.96 1.01
N TYR A 138 1.29 -6.71 0.68
CA TYR A 138 0.62 -5.52 1.18
C TYR A 138 0.67 -4.36 0.18
N ILE A 139 -0.16 -3.35 0.40
CA ILE A 139 -0.24 -2.14 -0.44
C ILE A 139 0.42 -0.99 0.31
N ASP A 140 1.34 -0.27 -0.35
CA ASP A 140 2.08 0.84 0.27
C ASP A 140 1.26 2.14 0.30
N TYR A 141 0.20 2.17 1.11
CA TYR A 141 -0.64 3.36 1.27
C TYR A 141 0.07 4.57 1.91
N LEU A 142 1.20 4.33 2.57
CA LEU A 142 1.97 5.33 3.31
C LEU A 142 3.20 5.84 2.54
N GLU A 143 3.44 5.34 1.31
CA GLU A 143 4.58 5.72 0.47
C GLU A 143 5.93 5.49 1.20
N THR A 144 6.00 4.38 1.92
CA THR A 144 7.16 3.98 2.72
C THR A 144 8.17 3.14 1.94
N TYR A 145 7.83 2.74 0.70
CA TYR A 145 8.70 1.94 -0.15
C TYR A 145 10.06 2.61 -0.36
N ASN A 146 11.12 1.85 -0.10
CA ASN A 146 12.49 2.29 -0.32
C ASN A 146 13.13 1.43 -1.41
N ALA A 147 13.48 2.04 -2.55
CA ALA A 147 14.14 1.36 -3.66
C ALA A 147 15.51 0.75 -3.31
N LYS A 148 16.14 1.18 -2.20
CA LYS A 148 17.40 0.62 -1.70
C LYS A 148 17.21 -0.65 -0.87
N ASP A 149 15.99 -0.92 -0.42
CA ASP A 149 15.68 -2.12 0.35
C ASP A 149 15.48 -3.32 -0.60
N THR A 150 16.34 -4.33 -0.45
CA THR A 150 16.29 -5.54 -1.29
C THR A 150 15.25 -6.57 -0.82
N SER A 151 14.69 -6.37 0.37
CA SER A 151 13.63 -7.22 0.92
C SER A 151 12.26 -6.89 0.34
N GLN A 152 12.07 -5.68 -0.20
CA GLN A 152 10.80 -5.21 -0.74
C GLN A 152 10.88 -5.06 -2.26
N ARG A 153 9.95 -5.67 -2.99
CA ARG A 153 9.83 -5.50 -4.44
C ARG A 153 8.45 -5.01 -4.83
N ILE A 154 8.39 -4.12 -5.82
CA ILE A 154 7.12 -3.68 -6.38
C ILE A 154 6.59 -4.76 -7.33
N VAL A 155 5.30 -5.08 -7.19
CA VAL A 155 4.55 -5.91 -8.14
C VAL A 155 4.36 -5.14 -9.44
N ARG A 156 5.07 -5.54 -10.50
CA ARG A 156 5.24 -4.74 -11.74
C ARG A 156 3.99 -4.59 -12.60
N ASN A 157 3.03 -5.49 -12.50
CA ASN A 157 1.88 -5.59 -13.39
C ASN A 157 0.55 -5.25 -12.72
N MET A 158 0.55 -4.80 -11.46
CA MET A 158 -0.66 -4.44 -10.72
C MET A 158 -0.57 -3.02 -10.21
N VAL A 159 -1.71 -2.35 -10.20
CA VAL A 159 -1.92 -1.01 -9.67
C VAL A 159 -3.12 -1.04 -8.73
N PHE A 160 -2.95 -0.42 -7.56
CA PHE A 160 -3.97 -0.32 -6.54
C PHE A 160 -4.46 1.12 -6.48
N VAL A 161 -5.70 1.35 -6.87
CA VAL A 161 -6.28 2.69 -6.90
C VAL A 161 -7.21 2.86 -5.72
N LYS A 162 -6.96 3.87 -4.90
CA LYS A 162 -7.82 4.29 -3.80
C LYS A 162 -8.51 5.59 -4.18
N VAL A 163 -9.80 5.64 -3.98
CA VAL A 163 -10.61 6.83 -4.23
C VAL A 163 -11.36 7.22 -2.96
N GLU A 164 -11.52 8.53 -2.75
CA GLU A 164 -12.41 9.09 -1.74
C GLU A 164 -13.45 9.96 -2.45
N VAL A 165 -14.73 9.70 -2.19
CA VAL A 165 -15.85 10.42 -2.80
C VAL A 165 -16.86 10.85 -1.74
N PHE A 166 -17.59 11.92 -2.00
CA PHE A 166 -18.68 12.38 -1.15
C PHE A 166 -20.00 11.63 -1.42
N ASN A 167 -20.18 11.08 -2.62
CA ASN A 167 -21.32 10.24 -2.99
C ASN A 167 -20.86 8.90 -3.60
N GLU A 168 -21.40 7.78 -3.10
CA GLU A 168 -21.10 6.42 -3.54
C GLU A 168 -21.52 6.16 -5.00
N ASP A 169 -22.56 6.85 -5.50
CA ASP A 169 -23.05 6.69 -6.88
C ASP A 169 -21.99 7.01 -7.95
N VAL A 170 -20.98 7.82 -7.59
CA VAL A 170 -19.93 8.28 -8.50
C VAL A 170 -18.88 7.19 -8.76
N PHE A 171 -18.83 6.11 -7.99
CA PHE A 171 -17.81 5.07 -8.16
C PHE A 171 -17.84 4.41 -9.55
N SER A 172 -19.03 4.12 -10.10
CA SER A 172 -19.16 3.51 -11.43
C SER A 172 -18.68 4.45 -12.53
N ASP A 173 -19.10 5.72 -12.48
CA ASP A 173 -18.67 6.73 -13.45
C ASP A 173 -17.16 6.99 -13.36
N LEU A 174 -16.61 6.96 -12.15
CA LEU A 174 -15.19 7.16 -11.90
C LEU A 174 -14.35 6.02 -12.46
N ARG A 175 -14.81 4.77 -12.32
CA ARG A 175 -14.16 3.59 -12.92
C ARG A 175 -14.04 3.78 -14.43
N ASP A 176 -15.15 4.08 -15.10
CA ASP A 176 -15.19 4.21 -16.56
C ASP A 176 -14.36 5.41 -17.03
N GLY A 177 -14.43 6.53 -16.28
CA GLY A 177 -13.62 7.72 -16.55
C GLY A 177 -12.12 7.46 -16.41
N LEU A 178 -11.69 6.75 -15.36
CA LEU A 178 -10.29 6.37 -15.17
C LEU A 178 -9.80 5.45 -16.28
N GLN A 179 -10.60 4.46 -16.67
CA GLN A 179 -10.27 3.54 -17.75
C GLN A 179 -10.06 4.29 -19.08
N LYS A 180 -10.99 5.19 -19.43
CA LYS A 180 -10.88 6.05 -20.62
C LYS A 180 -9.68 6.98 -20.57
N TYR A 181 -9.42 7.61 -19.43
CA TYR A 181 -8.26 8.50 -19.25
C TYR A 181 -6.95 7.77 -19.55
N ILE A 182 -6.78 6.55 -19.01
CA ILE A 182 -5.61 5.71 -19.27
C ILE A 182 -5.53 5.29 -20.73
N TRP A 183 -6.65 4.93 -21.36
CA TRP A 183 -6.68 4.54 -22.77
C TRP A 183 -6.35 5.66 -23.75
N LYS A 184 -6.69 6.91 -23.39
CA LYS A 184 -6.40 8.09 -24.22
C LYS A 184 -4.92 8.48 -24.20
N ASN A 185 -4.13 7.95 -23.25
CA ASN A 185 -2.70 8.20 -23.21
C ASN A 185 -2.03 7.60 -24.46
N PRO A 186 -1.41 8.41 -25.35
CA PRO A 186 -0.85 7.93 -26.61
C PRO A 186 0.23 6.86 -26.43
N TYR A 187 1.03 6.97 -25.36
CA TYR A 187 2.09 6.02 -25.06
C TYR A 187 1.52 4.65 -24.66
N ILE A 188 0.51 4.65 -23.77
CA ILE A 188 -0.15 3.43 -23.30
C ILE A 188 -0.90 2.74 -24.44
N ALA A 189 -1.64 3.52 -25.25
CA ALA A 189 -2.38 3.02 -26.40
C ALA A 189 -1.43 2.38 -27.42
N LYS A 190 -0.32 3.06 -27.76
CA LYS A 190 0.64 2.53 -28.74
C LYS A 190 1.33 1.27 -28.25
N ASN A 191 1.74 1.21 -26.99
CA ASN A 191 2.34 0.01 -26.41
C ASN A 191 1.36 -1.18 -26.43
N ASN A 192 0.07 -0.94 -26.21
CA ASN A 192 -0.93 -2.00 -26.27
C ASN A 192 -1.12 -2.53 -27.71
N GLU A 193 -1.14 -1.63 -28.70
CA GLU A 193 -1.20 -2.02 -30.11
C GLU A 193 0.02 -2.87 -30.50
N VAL A 194 1.24 -2.39 -30.18
CA VAL A 194 2.49 -3.12 -30.45
C VAL A 194 2.49 -4.48 -29.76
N ARG A 195 2.03 -4.57 -28.51
CA ARG A 195 1.90 -5.84 -27.79
C ARG A 195 0.99 -6.82 -28.54
N LYS A 196 -0.18 -6.37 -29.02
CA LYS A 196 -1.11 -7.21 -29.77
C LYS A 196 -0.48 -7.70 -31.07
N GLU A 197 0.16 -6.82 -31.81
CA GLU A 197 0.83 -7.13 -33.06
C GLU A 197 1.95 -8.15 -32.85
N GLN A 198 2.85 -7.92 -31.89
CA GLN A 198 3.93 -8.84 -31.54
C GLN A 198 3.39 -10.21 -31.10
N THR A 199 2.31 -10.22 -30.30
CA THR A 199 1.66 -11.46 -29.87
C THR A 199 1.08 -12.23 -31.06
N ALA A 200 0.41 -11.54 -31.99
CA ALA A 200 -0.15 -12.15 -33.19
C ALA A 200 0.96 -12.71 -34.12
N ILE A 201 2.05 -11.97 -34.31
CA ILE A 201 3.22 -12.43 -35.06
C ILE A 201 3.80 -13.68 -34.40
N MET A 202 3.95 -13.70 -33.07
CA MET A 202 4.48 -14.85 -32.35
C MET A 202 3.60 -16.09 -32.50
N ILE A 203 2.27 -15.93 -32.40
CA ILE A 203 1.30 -17.02 -32.67
C ILE A 203 1.48 -17.56 -34.09
N SER A 204 1.55 -16.68 -35.10
CA SER A 204 1.75 -17.08 -36.50
C SER A 204 3.09 -17.79 -36.73
N SER A 205 4.13 -17.41 -35.98
CA SER A 205 5.44 -18.07 -36.04
C SER A 205 5.39 -19.46 -35.42
N MET A 206 4.72 -19.61 -34.28
CA MET A 206 4.50 -20.91 -33.64
C MET A 206 3.69 -21.85 -34.54
N ASP A 207 2.68 -21.34 -35.26
CA ASP A 207 1.90 -22.13 -36.21
C ASP A 207 2.73 -22.64 -37.39
N ARG A 208 3.64 -21.82 -37.91
CA ARG A 208 4.59 -22.25 -38.94
C ARG A 208 5.55 -23.31 -38.42
N GLU A 209 6.06 -23.15 -37.20
CA GLU A 209 6.96 -24.11 -36.60
C GLU A 209 6.29 -25.46 -36.31
N LEU A 210 5.06 -25.43 -35.79
CA LEU A 210 4.25 -26.65 -35.59
C LEU A 210 4.05 -27.40 -36.91
N LYS A 211 3.72 -26.69 -38.00
CA LYS A 211 3.59 -27.29 -39.34
C LYS A 211 4.90 -27.90 -39.85
N ASN A 212 6.04 -27.28 -39.57
CA ASN A 212 7.35 -27.80 -39.93
C ASN A 212 7.67 -29.07 -39.13
N LEU A 213 7.42 -29.08 -37.82
CA LEU A 213 7.62 -30.24 -36.95
C LEU A 213 6.73 -31.42 -37.35
N ASP A 214 5.46 -31.18 -37.69
CA ASP A 214 4.56 -32.22 -38.22
C ASP A 214 5.09 -32.82 -39.53
N SER A 215 5.62 -31.96 -40.41
CA SER A 215 6.22 -32.39 -41.68
C SER A 215 7.49 -33.21 -41.47
N LEU A 216 8.34 -32.82 -40.52
CA LEU A 216 9.53 -33.58 -40.11
C LEU A 216 9.17 -34.92 -39.48
N GLN A 217 8.15 -34.95 -38.62
CA GLN A 217 7.67 -36.19 -38.02
C GLN A 217 7.16 -37.16 -39.09
N LYS A 218 6.40 -36.66 -40.08
CA LYS A 218 5.87 -37.46 -41.18
C LYS A 218 6.98 -38.00 -42.08
N SER A 219 7.96 -37.18 -42.44
CA SER A 219 9.10 -37.60 -43.28
C SER A 219 9.96 -38.63 -42.56
N TYR A 220 10.24 -38.43 -41.27
CA TYR A 220 10.98 -39.39 -40.45
C TYR A 220 10.26 -40.73 -40.34
N ARG A 221 8.94 -40.72 -40.07
CA ARG A 221 8.12 -41.93 -40.03
C ARG A 221 8.13 -42.67 -41.38
N ASN A 222 8.03 -41.96 -42.49
CA ASN A 222 8.07 -42.56 -43.82
C ASN A 222 9.43 -43.21 -44.13
N ASN A 223 10.53 -42.55 -43.76
CA ASN A 223 11.88 -43.09 -43.91
C ASN A 223 12.10 -44.37 -43.07
N LEU A 224 11.53 -44.44 -41.87
CA LEU A 224 11.55 -45.66 -41.05
C LEU A 224 10.78 -46.81 -41.70
N MET A 225 9.60 -46.54 -42.27
CA MET A 225 8.80 -47.58 -42.94
C MET A 225 9.47 -48.11 -44.21
N GLN A 226 10.15 -47.25 -44.98
CA GLN A 226 10.90 -47.68 -46.17
C GLN A 226 12.13 -48.53 -45.83
N LYS A 227 12.87 -48.21 -44.76
CA LYS A 227 14.03 -49.01 -44.32
C LYS A 227 13.63 -50.36 -43.73
N SER A 228 12.47 -50.45 -43.08
CA SER A 228 11.93 -51.72 -42.55
C SER A 228 11.47 -52.69 -43.65
N GLY A 229 11.13 -52.19 -44.85
CA GLY A 229 10.72 -53.03 -45.99
C GLY A 229 11.87 -53.82 -46.64
N ASN A 230 13.12 -53.41 -46.43
CA ASN A 230 14.31 -54.03 -47.03
C ASN A 230 15.00 -55.08 -46.13
N GLY A 231 14.29 -55.63 -45.14
CA GLY A 231 14.78 -56.78 -44.34
C GLY A 231 15.88 -56.46 -43.32
N GLN A 232 16.34 -55.22 -43.21
CA GLN A 232 17.30 -54.81 -42.20
C GLN A 232 16.54 -54.32 -40.96
N MET A 233 16.60 -55.09 -39.87
CA MET A 233 15.92 -54.77 -38.61
C MET A 233 16.49 -53.46 -38.05
N VAL A 234 15.75 -52.36 -38.22
CA VAL A 234 16.11 -51.03 -37.72
C VAL A 234 15.91 -51.03 -36.20
N LEU A 235 16.87 -51.57 -35.45
CA LEU A 235 16.98 -51.26 -34.02
C LEU A 235 17.50 -49.83 -33.89
N LEU A 236 16.75 -49.04 -33.11
CA LEU A 236 16.94 -47.61 -32.80
C LEU A 236 16.35 -46.70 -33.90
N ASN A 237 15.33 -45.89 -33.61
CA ASN A 237 15.53 -44.70 -32.80
C ASN A 237 14.22 -44.11 -32.20
N GLU A 238 13.52 -44.84 -31.32
CA GLU A 238 12.39 -44.26 -30.56
C GLU A 238 12.78 -43.01 -29.76
N LYS A 239 14.07 -42.88 -29.43
CA LYS A 239 14.62 -41.78 -28.63
C LYS A 239 14.50 -40.43 -29.35
N GLU A 240 14.73 -40.38 -30.66
CA GLU A 240 14.58 -39.16 -31.48
C GLU A 240 13.11 -38.76 -31.69
N ILE A 241 12.21 -39.71 -31.90
CA ILE A 241 10.76 -39.41 -32.00
C ILE A 241 10.24 -38.89 -30.66
N LYS A 242 10.70 -39.45 -29.54
CA LYS A 242 10.41 -38.95 -28.19
C LYS A 242 10.98 -37.56 -27.91
N LEU A 243 11.98 -37.08 -28.66
CA LEU A 243 12.53 -35.73 -28.50
C LEU A 243 11.64 -34.66 -29.16
N ILE A 244 10.92 -34.98 -30.25
CA ILE A 244 10.09 -34.02 -31.00
C ILE A 244 8.74 -33.73 -30.30
N TYR A 245 8.12 -34.75 -29.68
CA TYR A 245 6.82 -34.59 -29.01
C TYR A 245 6.81 -33.56 -27.87
N PRO A 246 7.79 -33.55 -26.96
CA PRO A 246 7.90 -32.53 -25.92
C PRO A 246 7.94 -31.10 -26.48
N ASP A 247 8.64 -30.90 -27.60
CA ASP A 247 8.75 -29.58 -28.24
C ASP A 247 7.43 -29.14 -28.87
N ILE A 248 6.70 -30.05 -29.52
CA ILE A 248 5.34 -29.78 -30.02
C ILE A 248 4.42 -29.39 -28.86
N ILE A 249 4.40 -30.17 -27.77
CA ILE A 249 3.55 -29.89 -26.60
C ILE A 249 3.92 -28.54 -25.99
N LYS A 250 5.22 -28.23 -25.89
CA LYS A 250 5.71 -26.95 -25.39
C LYS A 250 5.22 -25.80 -26.27
N LEU A 251 5.38 -25.89 -27.60
CA LEU A 251 4.92 -24.86 -28.55
C LEU A 251 3.39 -24.66 -28.49
N VAL A 252 2.61 -25.74 -28.47
CA VAL A 252 1.15 -25.67 -28.33
C VAL A 252 0.77 -24.98 -27.01
N SER A 253 1.41 -25.34 -25.90
CA SER A 253 1.14 -24.72 -24.61
C SER A 253 1.48 -23.23 -24.59
N GLN A 254 2.56 -22.82 -25.27
CA GLN A 254 2.96 -21.43 -25.40
C GLN A 254 1.99 -20.66 -26.29
N LYS A 255 1.57 -21.23 -27.42
CA LYS A 255 0.55 -20.66 -28.30
C LYS A 255 -0.75 -20.41 -27.54
N GLN A 256 -1.27 -21.42 -26.83
CA GLN A 256 -2.49 -21.29 -26.04
C GLN A 256 -2.40 -20.19 -24.98
N LYS A 257 -1.22 -20.01 -24.35
CA LYS A 257 -1.00 -18.91 -23.39
C LYS A 257 -1.07 -17.54 -24.05
N LEU A 258 -0.50 -17.39 -25.25
CA LEU A 258 -0.53 -16.14 -26.03
C LEU A 258 -1.94 -15.84 -26.57
N GLU A 259 -2.66 -16.86 -27.04
CA GLU A 259 -4.06 -16.71 -27.46
C GLU A 259 -4.94 -16.30 -26.29
N LYS A 260 -4.77 -16.96 -25.13
CA LYS A 260 -5.46 -16.58 -23.91
C LYS A 260 -5.17 -15.14 -23.50
N SER A 261 -3.91 -14.69 -23.54
CA SER A 261 -3.57 -13.32 -23.15
C SER A 261 -4.15 -12.29 -24.12
N LEU A 262 -4.32 -12.62 -25.41
CA LEU A 262 -4.94 -11.73 -26.38
C LEU A 262 -6.46 -11.61 -26.17
N ILE A 263 -7.12 -12.68 -25.73
CA ILE A 263 -8.56 -12.72 -25.46
C ILE A 263 -8.92 -12.13 -24.10
N VAL A 264 -8.19 -12.50 -23.04
CA VAL A 264 -8.50 -12.10 -21.65
C VAL A 264 -8.07 -10.67 -21.37
N ASP A 265 -6.98 -10.23 -22.00
CA ASP A 265 -6.40 -8.90 -21.80
C ASP A 265 -6.41 -8.10 -23.12
N PRO A 266 -7.57 -7.75 -23.68
CA PRO A 266 -7.64 -6.98 -24.93
C PRO A 266 -7.22 -5.52 -24.69
N ASP A 267 -7.43 -5.00 -23.50
CA ASP A 267 -7.22 -3.59 -23.19
C ASP A 267 -5.87 -3.35 -22.49
N PRO A 268 -5.34 -2.11 -22.52
CA PRO A 268 -4.12 -1.76 -21.80
C PRO A 268 -4.17 -2.07 -20.30
N LEU A 269 -5.39 -2.00 -19.74
CA LEU A 269 -5.68 -2.18 -18.32
C LEU A 269 -6.87 -3.13 -18.17
N THR A 270 -6.71 -4.19 -17.38
CA THR A 270 -7.80 -5.10 -16.99
C THR A 270 -8.16 -4.85 -15.52
N ILE A 271 -9.42 -4.55 -15.22
CA ILE A 271 -9.88 -4.40 -13.83
C ILE A 271 -10.08 -5.79 -13.24
N ILE A 272 -9.31 -6.13 -12.20
CA ILE A 272 -9.44 -7.41 -11.48
C ILE A 272 -10.53 -7.29 -10.43
N GLN A 273 -10.52 -6.19 -9.67
CA GLN A 273 -11.47 -5.91 -8.60
C GLN A 273 -11.97 -4.48 -8.77
N ASP A 274 -13.29 -4.34 -8.92
CA ASP A 274 -13.94 -3.05 -9.04
C ASP A 274 -14.08 -2.34 -7.68
N PHE A 275 -14.36 -1.03 -7.71
CA PHE A 275 -14.75 -0.27 -6.55
C PHE A 275 -15.96 -0.93 -5.89
N THR A 276 -15.78 -1.31 -4.63
CA THR A 276 -16.88 -1.79 -3.79
C THR A 276 -17.46 -0.61 -3.04
N PRO A 277 -18.78 -0.34 -3.15
CA PRO A 277 -19.43 0.68 -2.35
C PRO A 277 -19.43 0.21 -0.89
N LEU A 278 -18.52 0.76 -0.10
CA LEU A 278 -18.48 0.52 1.34
C LEU A 278 -19.45 1.52 1.98
N SER A 279 -20.59 1.04 2.48
CA SER A 279 -21.63 1.88 3.09
C SER A 279 -21.23 2.55 4.41
N LYS A 280 -19.94 2.50 4.80
CA LYS A 280 -19.41 3.10 6.03
C LYS A 280 -18.55 4.31 5.70
N ALA A 281 -19.04 5.49 6.09
CA ALA A 281 -18.28 6.73 6.02
C ALA A 281 -16.99 6.63 6.85
N VAL A 282 -15.89 7.13 6.29
CA VAL A 282 -14.54 7.02 6.89
C VAL A 282 -14.34 8.02 8.04
N ASN A 283 -15.21 9.01 8.15
CA ASN A 283 -15.14 10.08 9.15
C ASN A 283 -16.25 9.98 10.21
N PRO A 284 -16.25 8.95 11.09
CA PRO A 284 -17.26 8.86 12.14
C PRO A 284 -17.06 9.97 13.18
N TRP A 285 -18.17 10.48 13.74
CA TRP A 285 -18.17 11.52 14.77
C TRP A 285 -17.30 11.15 15.99
N THR A 286 -17.24 9.86 16.32
CA THR A 286 -16.44 9.34 17.44
C THR A 286 -14.95 9.62 17.28
N LYS A 287 -14.43 9.70 16.06
CA LYS A 287 -13.01 10.02 15.81
C LYS A 287 -12.69 11.47 16.19
N TYR A 288 -13.55 12.42 15.78
CA TYR A 288 -13.37 13.84 16.10
C TYR A 288 -13.54 14.12 17.58
N VAL A 289 -14.58 13.56 18.20
CA VAL A 289 -14.85 13.74 19.63
C VAL A 289 -13.72 13.16 20.48
N LYS A 290 -13.20 11.97 20.15
CA LYS A 290 -12.07 11.38 20.87
C LYS A 290 -10.79 12.19 20.69
N SER A 291 -10.45 12.55 19.46
CA SER A 291 -9.21 13.29 19.16
C SER A 291 -9.22 14.66 19.85
N TRP A 292 -10.25 15.48 19.61
CA TRP A 292 -10.33 16.83 20.15
C TRP A 292 -10.64 16.84 21.64
N GLY A 293 -11.51 15.95 22.12
CA GLY A 293 -11.80 15.82 23.55
C GLY A 293 -10.55 15.49 24.36
N LEU A 294 -9.71 14.56 23.88
CA LEU A 294 -8.48 14.16 24.57
C LEU A 294 -7.40 15.26 24.48
N SER A 295 -7.22 15.89 23.31
CA SER A 295 -6.30 17.02 23.16
C SER A 295 -6.63 18.18 24.10
N PHE A 296 -7.90 18.56 24.21
CA PHE A 296 -8.32 19.61 25.13
C PHE A 296 -8.27 19.20 26.61
N ALA A 297 -8.52 17.92 26.93
CA ALA A 297 -8.33 17.40 28.28
C ALA A 297 -6.85 17.50 28.72
N LEU A 298 -5.92 17.13 27.83
CA LEU A 298 -4.47 17.30 28.06
C LEU A 298 -4.09 18.77 28.21
N LEU A 299 -4.63 19.65 27.36
CA LEU A 299 -4.39 21.08 27.45
C LEU A 299 -4.90 21.67 28.77
N GLY A 300 -6.10 21.28 29.20
CA GLY A 300 -6.66 21.64 30.51
C GLY A 300 -5.84 21.12 31.69
N PHE A 301 -5.28 19.91 31.57
CA PHE A 301 -4.36 19.35 32.56
C PHE A 301 -3.06 20.15 32.68
N ILE A 302 -2.43 20.49 31.55
CA ILE A 302 -1.20 21.31 31.51
C ILE A 302 -1.45 22.70 32.11
N LEU A 303 -2.54 23.37 31.73
CA LEU A 303 -2.93 24.66 32.28
C LEU A 303 -3.19 24.59 33.79
N SER A 304 -3.83 23.52 34.26
CA SER A 304 -4.07 23.30 35.69
C SER A 304 -2.76 23.14 36.47
N LEU A 305 -1.78 22.43 35.92
CA LEU A 305 -0.44 22.31 36.51
C LEU A 305 0.27 23.66 36.57
N LEU A 306 0.31 24.40 35.47
CA LEU A 306 0.92 25.73 35.41
C LEU A 306 0.28 26.68 36.43
N TRP A 307 -1.04 26.64 36.60
CA TRP A 307 -1.74 27.48 37.56
C TRP A 307 -1.46 27.09 39.02
N GLN A 308 -1.29 25.81 39.30
CA GLN A 308 -0.95 25.30 40.64
C GLN A 308 0.48 25.67 41.04
N TYR A 309 1.43 25.56 40.11
CA TYR A 309 2.84 25.87 40.36
C TYR A 309 3.23 27.31 40.06
N LYS A 310 2.29 28.16 39.62
CA LYS A 310 2.56 29.57 39.27
C LYS A 310 3.34 30.32 40.35
N ARG A 311 2.99 30.11 41.63
CA ARG A 311 3.64 30.80 42.75
C ARG A 311 5.08 30.35 42.93
N THR A 312 5.33 29.04 42.84
CA THR A 312 6.67 28.44 42.92
C THR A 312 7.55 28.84 41.74
N ILE A 313 6.98 28.91 40.53
CA ILE A 313 7.67 29.34 39.31
C ILE A 313 8.06 30.82 39.41
N ILE A 314 7.13 31.69 39.87
CA ILE A 314 7.42 33.12 40.06
C ILE A 314 8.52 33.34 41.11
N THR A 315 8.52 32.58 42.21
CA THR A 315 9.59 32.67 43.22
C THR A 315 10.93 32.16 42.71
N LEU A 316 10.95 31.11 41.88
CA LEU A 316 12.18 30.58 41.26
C LEU A 316 12.78 31.54 40.21
N ILE A 317 11.92 32.24 39.46
CA ILE A 317 12.35 33.26 38.50
C ILE A 317 12.87 34.50 39.23
N GLY A 318 12.20 34.92 40.31
CA GLY A 318 12.64 36.05 41.14
C GLY A 318 13.96 35.80 41.88
N GLN A 319 14.24 34.57 42.32
CA GLN A 319 15.51 34.21 42.96
C GLN A 319 16.70 34.09 41.98
N LYS A 320 16.45 33.91 40.68
CA LYS A 320 17.51 33.90 39.65
C LYS A 320 17.91 35.30 39.18
N GLN A 321 17.20 36.35 39.61
CA GLN A 321 17.47 37.75 39.25
C GLN A 321 18.19 38.55 40.36
N TYR A 322 18.68 37.89 41.41
CA TYR A 322 19.56 38.49 42.43
C TYR A 322 20.90 37.76 42.52
#